data_AF-A0AB94ISN5-F1
#
_entry.id   AF-A0AB94ISN5-F1
#
_cell.length_a   1.000
_cell.length_b   1.000
_cell.length_c   1.000
_cell.angle_alpha   90.00
_cell.angle_beta   90.00
_cell.angle_gamma   90.00
#
_symmetry.space_group_name_H-M   'P 1'
#
loop_
_entity.id
_entity.type
_entity.pdbx_description
1 polymer ?
#
loop_
_entity_poly.entity_id
_entity_poly.type
_entity_poly.pdbx_seq_one_letter_code
_entity_poly.pdbx_strand_id
1 'polypeptide(L)'
;MNHLTIQEQSIIRQIQSETDKKNLDNISRTAAYLSYFKENPDIIWSFLASMVSRNGGWNMCDLSGSIFPHLIAAKTRKQLFLTYERANWLIFHDVFPQLLVYQYSTKINRPMFHLLSFFNVSSFIQKEWQRYWIGNDKKRLTTALIINEQNVIQTPVIDHPIYKKKVFRSLIFSFQDWLHFSCVLFPTCGGEVYGASVNGFKSLSKRINLGKRLAEILFHPRLFPYFFEFAEKTPHTGSRYDYEQYFKIKTVRNTPMLRTSFPVITHHQHESEDWSMRRTVSPAWLYFPVRHQHPIHLTDWYFAKSNQLQLLLSIQKVLQLKKWE
;
A
#
# COMPACT_ATOMS: atom_id res chain seq x y z
N MET A 1 4.60 -31.79 -16.65
CA MET A 1 4.38 -31.31 -15.27
C MET A 1 5.61 -31.66 -14.47
N ASN A 2 6.35 -30.68 -13.94
CA ASN A 2 7.49 -30.99 -13.08
C ASN A 2 6.93 -31.56 -11.77
N HIS A 3 7.32 -32.78 -11.43
CA HIS A 3 6.93 -33.40 -10.16
C HIS A 3 7.58 -32.63 -9.02
N LEU A 4 6.77 -32.07 -8.11
CA LEU A 4 7.25 -31.45 -6.88
C LEU A 4 7.77 -32.52 -5.92
N THR A 5 8.92 -32.27 -5.33
CA THR A 5 9.45 -33.07 -4.23
C THR A 5 8.58 -32.90 -2.96
N ILE A 6 8.66 -33.86 -2.04
CA ILE A 6 7.97 -33.77 -0.73
C ILE A 6 8.40 -32.50 0.02
N GLN A 7 9.68 -32.13 -0.07
CA GLN A 7 10.22 -30.92 0.54
C GLN A 7 9.57 -29.65 -0.06
N GLU A 8 9.47 -29.56 -1.39
CA GLU A 8 8.83 -28.42 -2.05
C GLU A 8 7.34 -28.30 -1.71
N GLN A 9 6.62 -29.43 -1.63
CA GLN A 9 5.23 -29.44 -1.17
C GLN A 9 5.09 -28.97 0.29
N SER A 10 6.06 -29.26 1.15
CA SER A 10 6.11 -28.77 2.52
C SER A 10 6.35 -27.26 2.56
N ILE A 11 7.32 -26.77 1.78
CA ILE A 11 7.63 -25.34 1.63
C ILE A 11 6.40 -24.57 1.17
N ILE A 12 5.69 -25.06 0.13
CA ILE A 12 4.49 -24.42 -0.39
C ILE A 12 3.42 -24.29 0.71
N ARG A 13 3.13 -25.38 1.43
CA ARG A 13 2.14 -25.37 2.53
C ARG A 13 2.53 -24.40 3.64
N GLN A 14 3.80 -24.34 4.01
CA GLN A 14 4.28 -23.43 5.03
C GLN A 14 4.17 -21.96 4.60
N ILE A 15 4.55 -21.64 3.37
CA ILE A 15 4.43 -20.29 2.80
C ILE A 15 2.96 -19.87 2.74
N GLN A 16 2.07 -20.76 2.31
CA GLN A 16 0.63 -20.48 2.26
C GLN A 16 0.09 -20.18 3.67
N SER A 17 0.38 -21.04 4.64
CA SER A 17 -0.05 -20.86 6.03
C SER A 17 0.46 -19.55 6.65
N GLU A 18 1.73 -19.22 6.44
CA GLU A 18 2.32 -17.97 6.92
C GLU A 18 1.72 -16.74 6.23
N THR A 19 1.44 -16.85 4.93
CA THR A 19 0.78 -15.79 4.16
C THR A 19 -0.62 -15.53 4.69
N ASP A 20 -1.44 -16.57 4.87
CA ASP A 20 -2.81 -16.45 5.35
C ASP A 20 -2.86 -15.88 6.77
N LYS A 21 -1.97 -16.34 7.66
CA LYS A 21 -1.85 -15.83 9.02
C LYS A 21 -1.49 -14.34 9.06
N LYS A 22 -0.58 -13.89 8.19
CA LYS A 22 -0.10 -12.49 8.16
C LYS A 22 -0.99 -11.57 7.33
N ASN A 23 -1.85 -12.12 6.46
CA ASN A 23 -2.83 -11.38 5.65
C ASN A 23 -4.17 -11.14 6.36
N LEU A 24 -4.19 -11.13 7.70
CA LEU A 24 -5.40 -10.97 8.52
C LEU A 24 -6.02 -9.57 8.39
N ASP A 25 -5.22 -8.52 8.56
CA ASP A 25 -5.65 -7.13 8.47
C ASP A 25 -4.49 -6.20 8.07
N ASN A 26 -4.76 -4.90 7.90
CA ASN A 26 -3.72 -3.94 7.52
C ASN A 26 -2.58 -3.87 8.55
N ILE A 27 -2.86 -4.08 9.85
CA ILE A 27 -1.83 -4.04 10.90
C ILE A 27 -0.87 -5.22 10.74
N SER A 28 -1.39 -6.45 10.62
CA SER A 28 -0.55 -7.65 10.48
C SER A 28 0.27 -7.62 9.20
N ARG A 29 -0.31 -7.15 8.08
CA ARG A 29 0.39 -6.99 6.80
C ARG A 29 1.54 -6.00 6.89
N THR A 30 1.28 -4.82 7.46
CA THR A 30 2.27 -3.75 7.62
C THR A 30 3.46 -4.22 8.46
N ALA A 31 3.18 -4.92 9.58
CA ALA A 31 4.20 -5.46 10.46
C ALA A 31 5.01 -6.59 9.80
N ALA A 32 4.35 -7.45 9.01
CA ALA A 32 5.02 -8.52 8.27
C ALA A 32 6.02 -7.98 7.24
N TYR A 33 5.66 -6.92 6.51
CA TYR A 33 6.57 -6.25 5.58
C TYR A 33 7.79 -5.63 6.27
N LEU A 34 7.60 -4.93 7.40
CA LEU A 34 8.70 -4.35 8.16
C LEU A 34 9.64 -5.44 8.70
N SER A 35 9.07 -6.50 9.28
CA SER A 35 9.85 -7.61 9.84
C SER A 35 10.66 -8.30 8.75
N TYR A 36 10.05 -8.54 7.58
CA TYR A 36 10.74 -9.12 6.43
C TYR A 36 11.91 -8.25 5.97
N PHE A 37 11.71 -6.92 5.87
CA PHE A 37 12.78 -5.99 5.47
C PHE A 37 13.97 -6.01 6.44
N LYS A 38 13.70 -6.08 7.75
CA LYS A 38 14.76 -6.16 8.77
C LYS A 38 15.63 -7.40 8.60
N GLU A 39 15.05 -8.51 8.15
CA GLU A 39 15.78 -9.75 7.86
C GLU A 39 16.42 -9.77 6.45
N ASN A 40 15.84 -9.04 5.49
CA ASN A 40 16.24 -9.05 4.07
C ASN A 40 16.31 -7.60 3.52
N PRO A 41 17.30 -6.79 3.96
CA PRO A 41 17.37 -5.35 3.64
C PRO A 41 17.67 -5.05 2.17
N ASP A 42 18.08 -6.05 1.39
CA ASP A 42 18.26 -5.98 -0.05
C ASP A 42 16.92 -5.86 -0.81
N ILE A 43 15.83 -6.38 -0.23
CA ILE A 43 14.48 -6.29 -0.81
C ILE A 43 13.80 -4.99 -0.34
N ILE A 44 14.28 -3.87 -0.89
CA ILE A 44 13.83 -2.51 -0.51
C ILE A 44 12.32 -2.30 -0.71
N TRP A 45 11.69 -3.03 -1.65
CA TRP A 45 10.25 -2.98 -1.87
C TRP A 45 9.45 -3.35 -0.61
N SER A 46 9.95 -4.27 0.23
CA SER A 46 9.25 -4.68 1.44
C SER A 46 9.12 -3.52 2.45
N PHE A 47 10.15 -2.70 2.62
CA PHE A 47 10.05 -1.49 3.46
C PHE A 47 9.10 -0.46 2.85
N LEU A 48 9.15 -0.27 1.53
CA LEU A 48 8.21 0.58 0.81
C LEU A 48 6.76 0.14 1.05
N ALA A 49 6.48 -1.16 0.90
CA ALA A 49 5.17 -1.73 1.14
C ALA A 49 4.72 -1.52 2.59
N SER A 50 5.61 -1.66 3.58
CA SER A 50 5.30 -1.36 4.98
C SER A 50 4.87 0.11 5.16
N MET A 51 5.66 1.06 4.68
CA MET A 51 5.39 2.49 4.85
C MET A 51 4.16 2.96 4.06
N VAL A 52 3.94 2.44 2.85
CA VAL A 52 2.72 2.71 2.07
C VAL A 52 1.50 2.07 2.73
N SER A 53 1.62 0.85 3.29
CA SER A 53 0.51 0.18 3.97
C SER A 53 0.07 0.90 5.25
N ARG A 54 1.00 1.60 5.94
CA ARG A 54 0.65 2.49 7.06
C ARG A 54 -0.32 3.61 6.63
N ASN A 55 -0.11 4.19 5.46
CA ASN A 55 -1.03 5.17 4.86
C ASN A 55 -2.38 4.53 4.51
N GLY A 56 -2.39 3.26 4.09
CA GLY A 56 -3.62 2.49 3.91
C GLY A 56 -4.43 2.38 5.20
N GLY A 57 -3.79 2.03 6.32
CA GLY A 57 -4.42 1.95 7.64
C GLY A 57 -4.94 3.30 8.13
N TRP A 58 -4.12 4.35 7.96
CA TRP A 58 -4.51 5.74 8.19
C TRP A 58 -5.83 6.05 7.49
N ASN A 59 -5.89 5.84 6.17
CA ASN A 59 -7.06 6.18 5.37
C ASN A 59 -8.30 5.38 5.78
N MET A 60 -8.13 4.13 6.20
CA MET A 60 -9.23 3.33 6.76
C MET A 60 -9.77 3.94 8.06
N CYS A 61 -8.89 4.30 9.01
CA CYS A 61 -9.30 4.80 10.33
C CYS A 61 -9.90 6.19 10.28
N ASP A 62 -9.48 7.04 9.34
CA ASP A 62 -10.08 8.34 9.10
C ASP A 62 -11.60 8.23 8.84
N LEU A 63 -12.06 7.17 8.16
CA LEU A 63 -13.49 6.94 7.89
C LEU A 63 -14.31 6.78 9.17
N SER A 64 -13.69 6.47 10.31
CA SER A 64 -14.33 6.41 11.63
C SER A 64 -13.81 7.48 12.59
N GLY A 65 -13.04 8.45 12.09
CA GLY A 65 -12.52 9.57 12.87
C GLY A 65 -13.54 10.68 13.14
N SER A 66 -13.08 11.82 13.63
CA SER A 66 -13.96 12.94 14.02
C SER A 66 -14.55 13.76 12.86
N ILE A 67 -14.09 13.54 11.62
CA ILE A 67 -14.50 14.34 10.46
C ILE A 67 -15.44 13.57 9.53
N PHE A 68 -14.96 12.48 8.90
CA PHE A 68 -15.71 11.81 7.83
C PHE A 68 -17.10 11.26 8.23
N PRO A 69 -17.37 10.81 9.46
CA PRO A 69 -18.73 10.44 9.87
C PRO A 69 -19.75 11.57 9.80
N HIS A 70 -19.31 12.83 9.84
CA HIS A 70 -20.17 14.00 9.65
C HIS A 70 -20.32 14.38 8.18
N LEU A 71 -19.32 14.11 7.34
CA LEU A 71 -19.33 14.47 5.91
C LEU A 71 -19.96 13.39 5.03
N ILE A 72 -19.71 12.12 5.34
CA ILE A 72 -19.98 10.96 4.46
C ILE A 72 -20.95 9.99 5.15
N ALA A 73 -21.94 9.52 4.39
CA ALA A 73 -22.91 8.52 4.86
C ALA A 73 -22.24 7.21 5.28
N ALA A 74 -22.80 6.53 6.30
CA ALA A 74 -22.22 5.31 6.87
C ALA A 74 -22.04 4.18 5.84
N LYS A 75 -22.99 4.03 4.91
CA LYS A 75 -22.94 3.03 3.83
C LYS A 75 -21.73 3.26 2.91
N THR A 76 -21.45 4.51 2.58
CA THR A 76 -20.36 4.93 1.69
C THR A 76 -19.01 4.76 2.39
N ARG A 77 -18.92 5.14 3.67
CA ARG A 77 -17.72 4.87 4.50
C ARG A 77 -17.40 3.37 4.59
N LYS A 78 -18.42 2.53 4.81
CA LYS A 78 -18.25 1.07 4.79
C LYS A 78 -17.73 0.56 3.44
N GLN A 79 -18.25 1.09 2.33
CA GLN A 79 -17.77 0.71 0.99
C GLN A 79 -16.32 1.15 0.77
N LEU A 80 -15.96 2.38 1.15
CA LEU A 80 -14.57 2.88 1.08
C LEU A 80 -13.62 2.00 1.89
N PHE A 81 -13.99 1.66 3.13
CA PHE A 81 -13.21 0.75 3.98
C PHE A 81 -12.98 -0.59 3.27
N LEU A 82 -14.04 -1.22 2.74
CA LEU A 82 -13.94 -2.50 2.02
C LEU A 82 -13.06 -2.38 0.76
N THR A 83 -13.09 -1.24 0.06
CA THR A 83 -12.21 -0.98 -1.09
C THR A 83 -10.74 -0.94 -0.68
N TYR A 84 -10.40 -0.17 0.37
CA TYR A 84 -9.03 -0.13 0.88
C TYR A 84 -8.59 -1.52 1.36
N GLU A 85 -9.44 -2.21 2.09
CA GLU A 85 -9.13 -3.51 2.69
C GLU A 85 -8.89 -4.55 1.60
N ARG A 86 -9.76 -4.61 0.58
CA ARG A 86 -9.59 -5.53 -0.55
C ARG A 86 -8.31 -5.26 -1.35
N ALA A 87 -7.97 -3.99 -1.59
CA ALA A 87 -6.73 -3.63 -2.28
C ALA A 87 -5.49 -4.11 -1.51
N ASN A 88 -5.41 -3.77 -0.22
CA ASN A 88 -4.28 -4.17 0.63
C ASN A 88 -4.18 -5.70 0.78
N TRP A 89 -5.31 -6.38 0.90
CA TRP A 89 -5.36 -7.84 0.98
C TRP A 89 -4.85 -8.52 -0.31
N LEU A 90 -5.28 -8.05 -1.48
CA LEU A 90 -4.85 -8.59 -2.78
C LEU A 90 -3.34 -8.40 -3.01
N ILE A 91 -2.82 -7.22 -2.70
CA ILE A 91 -1.39 -6.91 -2.83
C ILE A 91 -0.55 -7.83 -1.96
N PHE A 92 -0.97 -8.01 -0.70
CA PHE A 92 -0.24 -8.87 0.23
C PHE A 92 -0.33 -10.34 -0.15
N HIS A 93 -1.53 -10.80 -0.55
CA HIS A 93 -1.75 -12.17 -1.00
C HIS A 93 -0.85 -12.53 -2.19
N ASP A 94 -0.65 -11.59 -3.11
CA ASP A 94 0.21 -11.78 -4.28
C ASP A 94 1.70 -11.73 -3.93
N VAL A 95 2.17 -10.68 -3.23
CA VAL A 95 3.62 -10.43 -3.11
C VAL A 95 4.27 -11.12 -1.92
N PHE A 96 3.59 -11.25 -0.78
CA PHE A 96 4.19 -11.85 0.41
C PHE A 96 4.69 -13.29 0.22
N PRO A 97 3.99 -14.22 -0.46
CA PRO A 97 4.56 -15.54 -0.74
C PRO A 97 5.81 -15.48 -1.63
N GLN A 98 5.93 -14.48 -2.52
CA GLN A 98 7.12 -14.27 -3.34
C GLN A 98 8.33 -13.93 -2.48
N LEU A 99 8.13 -13.05 -1.49
CA LEU A 99 9.15 -12.67 -0.51
C LEU A 99 9.63 -13.90 0.26
N LEU A 100 8.70 -14.74 0.73
CA LEU A 100 9.06 -15.97 1.41
C LEU A 100 9.83 -16.95 0.52
N VAL A 101 9.43 -17.13 -0.75
CA VAL A 101 10.19 -17.96 -1.70
C VAL A 101 11.62 -17.44 -1.90
N TYR A 102 11.81 -16.12 -1.99
CA TYR A 102 13.15 -15.53 -2.05
C TYR A 102 13.96 -15.82 -0.78
N GLN A 103 13.39 -15.57 0.40
CA GLN A 103 14.05 -15.84 1.68
C GLN A 103 14.38 -17.33 1.88
N TYR A 104 13.56 -18.25 1.38
CA TYR A 104 13.91 -19.67 1.34
C TYR A 104 15.06 -19.95 0.39
N SER A 105 15.01 -19.36 -0.82
CA SER A 105 16.05 -19.53 -1.84
C SER A 105 17.43 -19.08 -1.34
N THR A 106 17.50 -17.95 -0.61
CA THR A 106 18.75 -17.46 -0.02
C THR A 106 19.29 -18.38 1.07
N LYS A 107 18.42 -18.92 1.95
CA LYS A 107 18.81 -19.86 3.02
C LYS A 107 19.41 -21.16 2.49
N ILE A 108 18.92 -21.67 1.36
CA ILE A 108 19.44 -22.91 0.74
C ILE A 108 20.45 -22.64 -0.37
N ASN A 109 20.78 -21.36 -0.63
CA ASN A 109 21.66 -20.91 -1.71
C ASN A 109 21.32 -21.47 -3.10
N ARG A 110 20.02 -21.53 -3.42
CA ARG A 110 19.53 -22.07 -4.70
C ARG A 110 18.22 -21.38 -5.11
N PRO A 111 18.05 -20.99 -6.39
CA PRO A 111 16.80 -20.35 -6.83
C PRO A 111 15.63 -21.34 -6.80
N MET A 112 14.57 -21.02 -6.05
CA MET A 112 13.33 -21.81 -5.94
C MET A 112 12.13 -21.13 -6.62
N PHE A 113 12.38 -20.24 -7.59
CA PHE A 113 11.31 -19.42 -8.18
C PHE A 113 10.34 -20.20 -9.07
N HIS A 114 10.62 -21.46 -9.41
CA HIS A 114 9.62 -22.35 -10.02
C HIS A 114 8.45 -22.65 -9.07
N LEU A 115 8.60 -22.41 -7.76
CA LEU A 115 7.51 -22.52 -6.81
C LEU A 115 6.50 -21.35 -6.91
N LEU A 116 6.89 -20.22 -7.52
CA LEU A 116 6.01 -19.04 -7.62
C LEU A 116 4.72 -19.32 -8.41
N SER A 117 4.74 -20.26 -9.35
CA SER A 117 3.55 -20.66 -10.12
C SER A 117 2.45 -21.26 -9.24
N PHE A 118 2.79 -21.79 -8.06
CA PHE A 118 1.82 -22.36 -7.12
C PHE A 118 1.15 -21.30 -6.24
N PHE A 119 1.58 -20.03 -6.33
CA PHE A 119 0.99 -18.89 -5.62
C PHE A 119 0.30 -17.90 -6.56
N ASN A 120 -0.04 -18.34 -7.79
CA ASN A 120 -0.68 -17.52 -8.83
C ASN A 120 0.11 -16.23 -9.22
N VAL A 121 1.41 -16.23 -8.98
CA VAL A 121 2.29 -15.10 -9.29
C VAL A 121 2.43 -14.95 -10.80
N SER A 122 2.32 -13.71 -11.30
CA SER A 122 2.39 -13.42 -12.74
C SER A 122 3.69 -13.94 -13.37
N SER A 123 3.61 -14.46 -14.60
CA SER A 123 4.78 -14.93 -15.35
C SER A 123 5.81 -13.82 -15.59
N PHE A 124 5.37 -12.56 -15.67
CA PHE A 124 6.25 -11.39 -15.64
C PHE A 124 7.12 -11.34 -14.38
N ILE A 125 6.52 -11.45 -13.19
CA ILE A 125 7.27 -11.39 -11.93
C ILE A 125 8.15 -12.61 -11.70
N GLN A 126 7.70 -13.79 -12.11
CA GLN A 126 8.55 -15.00 -12.03
C GLN A 126 9.89 -14.80 -12.77
N LYS A 127 9.86 -14.15 -13.94
CA LYS A 127 11.06 -13.81 -14.72
C LYS A 127 11.91 -12.74 -14.03
N GLU A 128 11.29 -11.74 -13.41
CA GLU A 128 12.02 -10.66 -12.73
C GLU A 128 12.73 -11.16 -11.44
N TRP A 129 12.14 -12.11 -10.70
CA TRP A 129 12.84 -12.77 -9.59
C TRP A 129 14.06 -13.56 -10.03
N GLN A 130 13.96 -14.32 -11.13
CA GLN A 130 15.11 -15.02 -11.72
C GLN A 130 16.21 -14.04 -12.17
N ARG A 131 15.82 -12.93 -12.81
CA ARG A 131 16.77 -11.87 -13.19
C ARG A 131 17.45 -11.25 -11.97
N TYR A 132 16.70 -10.99 -10.91
CA TYR A 132 17.23 -10.41 -9.68
C TYR A 132 18.24 -11.36 -9.01
N TRP A 133 17.96 -12.66 -8.97
CA TRP A 133 18.88 -13.65 -8.41
C TRP A 133 20.25 -13.66 -9.09
N ILE A 134 20.29 -13.46 -10.41
CA ILE A 134 21.54 -13.44 -11.18
C ILE A 134 22.22 -12.07 -11.14
N GLY A 135 21.45 -10.98 -11.28
CA GLY A 135 21.99 -9.63 -11.49
C GLY A 135 22.00 -8.71 -10.28
N ASN A 136 21.28 -9.05 -9.21
CA ASN A 136 21.13 -8.26 -7.98
C ASN A 136 20.68 -6.79 -8.21
N ASP A 137 19.91 -6.53 -9.28
CA ASP A 137 19.38 -5.20 -9.58
C ASP A 137 18.14 -4.89 -8.71
N LYS A 138 18.40 -4.35 -7.52
CA LYS A 138 17.38 -3.99 -6.52
C LYS A 138 16.38 -2.98 -7.07
N LYS A 139 16.84 -2.02 -7.88
CA LYS A 139 16.00 -0.95 -8.43
C LYS A 139 15.02 -1.52 -9.46
N ARG A 140 15.50 -2.42 -10.33
CA ARG A 140 14.66 -3.11 -11.31
C ARG A 140 13.63 -4.00 -10.63
N LEU A 141 14.03 -4.84 -9.67
CA LEU A 141 13.10 -5.71 -8.96
C LEU A 141 12.00 -4.88 -8.26
N THR A 142 12.39 -3.82 -7.56
CA THR A 142 11.43 -2.93 -6.88
C THR A 142 10.46 -2.30 -7.88
N THR A 143 10.96 -1.85 -9.03
CA THR A 143 10.11 -1.30 -10.10
C THR A 143 9.16 -2.36 -10.66
N ALA A 144 9.62 -3.60 -10.85
CA ALA A 144 8.79 -4.71 -11.32
C ALA A 144 7.68 -5.04 -10.32
N LEU A 145 8.00 -5.13 -9.02
CA LEU A 145 7.02 -5.36 -7.96
C LEU A 145 5.97 -4.25 -7.88
N ILE A 146 6.36 -2.98 -8.05
CA ILE A 146 5.42 -1.85 -8.17
C ILE A 146 4.51 -2.02 -9.40
N ILE A 147 5.05 -2.38 -10.56
CA ILE A 147 4.25 -2.62 -11.77
C ILE A 147 3.24 -3.74 -11.52
N ASN A 148 3.69 -4.84 -10.91
CA ASN A 148 2.86 -5.99 -10.63
C ASN A 148 1.71 -5.65 -9.67
N GLU A 149 2.02 -5.03 -8.53
CA GLU A 149 1.03 -4.56 -7.55
C GLU A 149 -0.08 -3.74 -8.21
N GLN A 150 0.31 -2.76 -9.04
CA GLN A 150 -0.61 -1.83 -9.65
C GLN A 150 -1.49 -2.47 -10.74
N ASN A 151 -1.02 -3.57 -11.35
CA ASN A 151 -1.83 -4.37 -12.27
C ASN A 151 -2.75 -5.36 -11.54
N VAL A 152 -2.26 -6.00 -10.46
CA VAL A 152 -3.05 -6.92 -9.62
C VAL A 152 -4.32 -6.25 -9.10
N ILE A 153 -4.25 -4.99 -8.68
CA ILE A 153 -5.42 -4.26 -8.17
C ILE A 153 -6.30 -3.61 -9.24
N GLN A 154 -5.84 -3.51 -10.50
CA GLN A 154 -6.51 -2.71 -11.53
C GLN A 154 -7.93 -3.22 -11.80
N THR A 155 -8.08 -4.47 -12.24
CA THR A 155 -9.39 -5.04 -12.56
C THR A 155 -10.27 -5.26 -11.31
N PRO A 156 -9.79 -5.94 -10.24
CA PRO A 156 -10.66 -6.30 -9.12
C PRO A 156 -11.04 -5.12 -8.21
N VAL A 157 -10.27 -4.02 -8.21
CA VAL A 157 -10.53 -2.87 -7.33
C VAL A 157 -10.84 -1.61 -8.12
N ILE A 158 -9.97 -1.20 -9.05
CA ILE A 158 -10.12 0.10 -9.73
C ILE A 158 -11.26 0.07 -10.75
N ASP A 159 -11.38 -1.00 -11.53
CA ASP A 159 -12.36 -1.11 -12.61
C ASP A 159 -13.71 -1.70 -12.16
N HIS A 160 -13.78 -2.25 -10.95
CA HIS A 160 -14.96 -2.98 -10.50
C HIS A 160 -16.22 -2.06 -10.45
N PRO A 161 -17.36 -2.48 -11.05
CA PRO A 161 -18.49 -1.59 -11.38
C PRO A 161 -19.11 -0.89 -10.17
N ILE A 162 -19.15 -1.56 -9.01
CA ILE A 162 -19.68 -1.01 -7.77
C ILE A 162 -18.86 0.22 -7.33
N TYR A 163 -17.54 0.18 -7.48
CA TYR A 163 -16.65 1.28 -7.11
C TYR A 163 -16.64 2.36 -8.19
N LYS A 164 -16.66 1.97 -9.48
CA LYS A 164 -16.71 2.90 -10.62
C LYS A 164 -17.95 3.80 -10.61
N LYS A 165 -19.12 3.28 -10.19
CA LYS A 165 -20.37 4.04 -10.14
C LYS A 165 -20.57 4.85 -8.85
N LYS A 166 -20.12 4.39 -7.68
CA LYS A 166 -20.42 5.03 -6.38
C LYS A 166 -19.28 5.87 -5.79
N VAL A 167 -18.03 5.46 -5.98
CA VAL A 167 -16.86 6.15 -5.38
C VAL A 167 -16.21 7.11 -6.38
N PHE A 168 -16.19 6.74 -7.67
CA PHE A 168 -15.38 7.43 -8.68
C PHE A 168 -16.14 8.37 -9.63
N ARG A 169 -17.45 8.59 -9.41
CA ARG A 169 -18.35 9.41 -10.27
C ARG A 169 -19.14 10.52 -9.54
N SER A 170 -19.16 10.59 -8.20
CA SER A 170 -19.89 11.63 -7.46
C SER A 170 -18.99 12.81 -7.06
N LEU A 171 -19.53 13.83 -6.37
CA LEU A 171 -18.77 14.96 -5.75
C LEU A 171 -17.59 14.51 -4.87
N ILE A 172 -17.56 13.22 -4.47
CA ILE A 172 -16.43 12.53 -3.83
C ILE A 172 -15.20 12.48 -4.76
N PHE A 173 -15.36 12.65 -6.07
CA PHE A 173 -14.28 12.66 -7.06
C PHE A 173 -13.34 13.86 -6.88
N SER A 174 -13.87 15.05 -6.55
CA SER A 174 -13.05 16.20 -6.13
C SER A 174 -12.40 15.99 -4.74
N PHE A 175 -12.90 15.01 -3.97
CA PHE A 175 -12.34 14.57 -2.69
C PHE A 175 -11.34 13.41 -2.81
N GLN A 176 -10.98 12.94 -4.00
CA GLN A 176 -9.88 11.96 -4.14
C GLN A 176 -8.55 12.50 -3.62
N ASP A 177 -8.33 13.81 -3.75
CA ASP A 177 -7.16 14.50 -3.19
C ASP A 177 -7.21 14.60 -1.67
N TRP A 178 -8.41 14.43 -1.09
CA TRP A 178 -8.71 14.57 0.34
C TRP A 178 -8.75 13.24 1.09
N LEU A 179 -9.24 12.17 0.46
CA LEU A 179 -9.20 10.81 0.98
C LEU A 179 -7.79 10.17 0.87
N HIS A 180 -6.76 11.00 0.63
CA HIS A 180 -5.35 10.61 0.52
C HIS A 180 -5.08 9.42 -0.44
N PHE A 181 -6.03 8.99 -1.27
CA PHE A 181 -5.80 8.00 -2.32
C PHE A 181 -4.70 8.47 -3.29
N SER A 182 -4.60 9.79 -3.44
CA SER A 182 -3.64 10.45 -4.29
C SER A 182 -2.34 10.84 -3.59
N CYS A 183 -2.20 10.70 -2.26
CA CYS A 183 -1.04 11.20 -1.51
C CYS A 183 -0.56 10.20 -0.46
N VAL A 184 0.72 9.83 -0.54
CA VAL A 184 1.38 8.95 0.44
C VAL A 184 2.42 9.74 1.20
N LEU A 185 2.39 9.61 2.53
CA LEU A 185 3.20 10.35 3.48
C LEU A 185 4.17 9.43 4.25
N PHE A 186 5.40 9.89 4.44
CA PHE A 186 6.46 9.26 5.22
C PHE A 186 6.85 10.21 6.37
N PRO A 187 6.44 9.92 7.60
CA PRO A 187 6.71 10.74 8.77
C PRO A 187 8.09 10.45 9.35
N THR A 188 8.59 11.38 10.15
CA THR A 188 9.76 11.21 11.01
C THR A 188 9.37 11.38 12.47
N CYS A 189 10.17 10.82 13.39
CA CYS A 189 10.02 11.08 14.82
C CYS A 189 10.28 12.57 15.18
N GLY A 190 10.89 13.34 14.28
CA GLY A 190 11.08 14.79 14.41
C GLY A 190 9.84 15.63 14.05
N GLY A 191 8.75 14.98 13.61
CA GLY A 191 7.49 15.64 13.27
C GLY A 191 7.40 16.20 11.86
N GLU A 192 8.38 15.90 11.01
CA GLU A 192 8.35 16.23 9.59
C GLU A 192 7.67 15.12 8.80
N VAL A 193 7.04 15.50 7.68
CA VAL A 193 6.40 14.56 6.77
C VAL A 193 6.89 14.80 5.36
N TYR A 194 7.30 13.72 4.71
CA TYR A 194 7.73 13.69 3.32
C TYR A 194 6.76 12.85 2.49
N GLY A 195 6.88 12.85 1.17
CA GLY A 195 6.13 11.94 0.34
C GLY A 195 5.85 12.49 -1.05
N ALA A 196 4.83 11.94 -1.67
CA ALA A 196 4.43 12.34 -3.01
C ALA A 196 2.93 12.18 -3.20
N SER A 197 2.39 13.06 -4.04
CA SER A 197 1.02 12.95 -4.53
C SER A 197 0.95 12.80 -6.06
N VAL A 198 -0.18 12.33 -6.55
CA VAL A 198 -0.47 12.17 -7.97
C VAL A 198 -1.89 12.61 -8.33
N ASN A 199 -2.00 13.46 -9.35
CA ASN A 199 -3.30 13.85 -9.89
C ASN A 199 -3.78 12.81 -10.92
N GLY A 200 -5.01 12.31 -10.79
CA GLY A 200 -5.59 11.35 -11.73
C GLY A 200 -5.21 9.89 -11.47
N PHE A 201 -5.44 9.44 -10.23
CA PHE A 201 -5.16 8.09 -9.73
C PHE A 201 -5.74 6.94 -10.58
N LYS A 202 -6.77 7.20 -11.41
CA LYS A 202 -7.32 6.20 -12.35
C LYS A 202 -6.28 5.70 -13.36
N SER A 203 -5.29 6.51 -13.72
CA SER A 203 -4.26 6.12 -14.67
C SER A 203 -3.24 5.17 -14.03
N LEU A 204 -3.16 3.94 -14.56
CA LEU A 204 -2.17 2.96 -14.11
C LEU A 204 -0.74 3.50 -14.19
N SER A 205 -0.34 4.11 -15.33
CA SER A 205 1.00 4.66 -15.52
C SER A 205 1.34 5.71 -14.46
N LYS A 206 0.37 6.54 -14.07
CA LYS A 206 0.56 7.55 -13.02
C LYS A 206 0.76 6.91 -11.64
N ARG A 207 0.03 5.85 -11.31
CA ARG A 207 0.23 5.12 -10.04
C ARG A 207 1.57 4.37 -9.99
N ILE A 208 1.98 3.76 -11.10
CA ILE A 208 3.32 3.15 -11.22
C ILE A 208 4.39 4.22 -11.01
N ASN A 209 4.26 5.39 -11.62
CA ASN A 209 5.19 6.50 -11.42
C ASN A 209 5.21 7.00 -9.96
N LEU A 210 4.05 7.11 -9.32
CA LEU A 210 3.96 7.44 -7.90
C LEU A 210 4.71 6.43 -7.03
N GLY A 211 4.51 5.13 -7.24
CA GLY A 211 5.25 4.09 -6.51
C GLY A 211 6.76 4.21 -6.67
N LYS A 212 7.24 4.47 -7.89
CA LYS A 212 8.68 4.70 -8.15
C LYS A 212 9.21 5.95 -7.44
N ARG A 213 8.45 7.06 -7.44
CA ARG A 213 8.79 8.29 -6.70
C ARG A 213 8.91 8.04 -5.21
N LEU A 214 7.95 7.32 -4.65
CA LEU A 214 7.93 6.97 -3.23
C LEU A 214 9.13 6.10 -2.85
N ALA A 215 9.51 5.13 -3.70
CA ALA A 215 10.71 4.34 -3.49
C ALA A 215 11.98 5.22 -3.42
N GLU A 216 12.14 6.17 -4.35
CA GLU A 216 13.29 7.08 -4.35
C GLU A 216 13.32 8.02 -3.14
N ILE A 217 12.17 8.52 -2.69
CA ILE A 217 12.08 9.37 -1.50
C ILE A 217 12.45 8.56 -0.25
N LEU A 218 11.82 7.39 -0.08
CA LEU A 218 11.98 6.55 1.10
C LEU A 218 13.43 6.08 1.31
N PHE A 219 14.14 5.81 0.21
CA PHE A 219 15.53 5.34 0.24
C PHE A 219 16.55 6.45 -0.04
N HIS A 220 16.14 7.72 0.00
CA HIS A 220 17.09 8.82 -0.11
C HIS A 220 18.09 8.75 1.07
N PRO A 221 19.43 8.74 0.85
CA PRO A 221 20.42 8.45 1.91
C PRO A 221 20.31 9.32 3.16
N ARG A 222 19.97 10.61 2.97
CA ARG A 222 19.76 11.57 4.08
C ARG A 222 18.45 11.40 4.85
N LEU A 223 17.44 10.73 4.28
CA LEU A 223 16.10 10.64 4.84
C LEU A 223 15.78 9.25 5.39
N PHE A 224 16.33 8.20 4.76
CA PHE A 224 16.11 6.81 5.14
C PHE A 224 16.26 6.54 6.64
N PRO A 225 17.32 7.02 7.34
CA PRO A 225 17.47 6.78 8.78
C PRO A 225 16.27 7.25 9.61
N TYR A 226 15.68 8.39 9.27
CA TYR A 226 14.53 8.95 9.98
C TYR A 226 13.24 8.16 9.71
N PHE A 227 13.05 7.68 8.48
CA PHE A 227 11.90 6.85 8.14
C PHE A 227 11.98 5.48 8.80
N PHE A 228 13.18 4.89 8.82
CA PHE A 228 13.41 3.61 9.47
C PHE A 228 13.24 3.72 10.98
N GLU A 229 13.81 4.76 11.60
CA GLU A 229 13.60 5.07 13.03
C GLU A 229 12.10 5.20 13.35
N PHE A 230 11.35 5.96 12.56
CA PHE A 230 9.91 6.08 12.74
C PHE A 230 9.21 4.72 12.70
N ALA A 231 9.53 3.89 11.69
CA ALA A 231 8.91 2.59 11.53
C ALA A 231 9.21 1.64 12.71
N GLU A 232 10.40 1.73 13.31
CA GLU A 232 10.79 0.93 14.47
C GLU A 232 10.19 1.44 15.78
N LYS A 233 10.19 2.75 16.01
CA LYS A 233 9.72 3.35 17.27
C LYS A 233 8.21 3.49 17.36
N THR A 234 7.50 3.44 16.23
CA THR A 234 6.07 3.71 16.16
C THR A 234 5.28 2.46 15.81
N PRO A 235 4.64 1.79 16.79
CA PRO A 235 3.69 0.72 16.53
C PRO A 235 2.59 1.18 15.56
N HIS A 236 2.31 0.38 14.53
CA HIS A 236 1.24 0.69 13.58
C HIS A 236 -0.11 0.29 14.16
N THR A 237 -0.99 1.26 14.39
CA THR A 237 -2.37 1.07 14.84
C THR A 237 -3.40 1.35 13.75
N GLY A 238 -2.94 1.92 12.62
CA GLY A 238 -3.80 2.46 11.57
C GLY A 238 -4.34 3.85 11.89
N SER A 239 -4.18 4.35 13.11
CA SER A 239 -4.63 5.70 13.47
C SER A 239 -3.73 6.76 12.83
N ARG A 240 -4.34 7.87 12.39
CA ARG A 240 -3.63 9.09 12.00
C ARG A 240 -2.71 9.60 13.14
N TYR A 241 -3.08 9.31 14.39
CA TYR A 241 -2.30 9.66 15.57
C TYR A 241 -0.90 9.02 15.60
N ASP A 242 -0.70 7.88 14.92
CA ASP A 242 0.62 7.25 14.82
C ASP A 242 1.66 8.24 14.25
N TYR A 243 1.23 9.15 13.39
CA TYR A 243 2.07 10.17 12.76
C TYR A 243 1.97 11.49 13.53
N GLU A 244 0.75 11.92 13.86
CA GLU A 244 0.50 13.24 14.47
C GLU A 244 1.10 13.41 15.86
N GLN A 245 1.38 12.33 16.59
CA GLN A 245 2.01 12.38 17.92
C GLN A 245 3.42 13.01 17.90
N TYR A 246 4.09 13.02 16.75
CA TYR A 246 5.42 13.62 16.59
C TYR A 246 5.37 15.08 16.13
N PHE A 247 4.22 15.59 15.74
CA PHE A 247 4.11 16.96 15.27
C PHE A 247 4.35 17.97 16.40
N LYS A 248 4.99 19.10 16.06
CA LYS A 248 5.26 20.19 16.99
C LYS A 248 3.97 20.78 17.58
N ILE A 249 2.90 20.78 16.80
CA ILE A 249 1.57 21.19 17.25
C ILE A 249 0.94 20.01 17.96
N LYS A 250 0.62 20.16 19.25
CA LYS A 250 -0.07 19.12 20.01
C LYS A 250 -1.43 18.82 19.37
N THR A 251 -1.61 17.59 18.94
CA THR A 251 -2.85 17.08 18.36
C THR A 251 -3.52 16.14 19.36
N VAL A 252 -4.84 16.27 19.50
CA VAL A 252 -5.65 15.28 20.21
C VAL A 252 -5.90 14.12 19.26
N ARG A 253 -5.87 12.88 19.76
CA ARG A 253 -6.21 11.69 18.96
C ARG A 253 -7.67 11.80 18.47
N ASN A 254 -7.80 12.10 17.19
CA ASN A 254 -9.10 12.31 16.52
C ASN A 254 -9.54 11.12 15.66
N THR A 255 -8.71 10.08 15.58
CA THR A 255 -9.01 8.86 14.82
C THR A 255 -8.83 7.64 15.71
N PRO A 256 -9.73 6.66 15.63
CA PRO A 256 -9.62 5.43 16.39
C PRO A 256 -8.53 4.51 15.84
N MET A 257 -8.22 3.43 16.56
CA MET A 257 -7.35 2.37 16.06
C MET A 257 -8.15 1.40 15.17
N LEU A 258 -7.51 0.81 14.15
CA LEU A 258 -8.20 0.01 13.14
C LEU A 258 -9.06 -1.11 13.74
N ARG A 259 -8.44 -1.94 14.60
CA ARG A 259 -9.08 -3.10 15.25
C ARG A 259 -10.19 -2.76 16.24
N THR A 260 -10.35 -1.48 16.59
CA THR A 260 -11.45 -0.99 17.43
C THR A 260 -12.63 -0.50 16.62
N SER A 261 -12.43 -0.24 15.32
CA SER A 261 -13.43 0.41 14.45
C SER A 261 -13.97 -0.48 13.34
N PHE A 262 -13.16 -1.43 12.86
CA PHE A 262 -13.54 -2.29 11.76
C PHE A 262 -13.25 -3.75 12.09
N PRO A 263 -14.15 -4.67 11.71
CA PRO A 263 -13.92 -6.09 11.89
C PRO A 263 -12.86 -6.60 10.91
N VAL A 264 -12.26 -7.74 11.25
CA VAL A 264 -11.51 -8.54 10.28
C VAL A 264 -12.46 -8.98 9.17
N ILE A 265 -12.03 -8.81 7.91
CA ILE A 265 -12.83 -9.18 6.74
C ILE A 265 -12.31 -10.50 6.19
N THR A 266 -13.20 -11.48 6.08
CA THR A 266 -12.91 -12.71 5.33
C THR A 266 -12.96 -12.41 3.84
N HIS A 267 -11.89 -12.74 3.15
CA HIS A 267 -11.77 -12.55 1.71
C HIS A 267 -11.83 -13.89 1.00
N HIS A 268 -12.53 -13.92 -0.14
CA HIS A 268 -12.48 -15.04 -1.07
C HIS A 268 -11.89 -14.56 -2.40
N GLN A 269 -11.15 -15.44 -3.06
CA GLN A 269 -10.66 -15.22 -4.41
C GLN A 269 -11.24 -16.32 -5.29
N HIS A 270 -12.19 -15.95 -6.14
CA HIS A 270 -12.86 -16.93 -7.01
C HIS A 270 -11.99 -17.30 -8.22
N GLU A 271 -11.23 -16.36 -8.78
CA GLU A 271 -10.35 -16.61 -9.93
C GLU A 271 -9.10 -15.71 -9.84
N SER A 272 -7.92 -16.28 -10.06
CA SER A 272 -6.67 -15.55 -10.22
C SER A 272 -6.22 -15.65 -11.66
N GLU A 273 -6.18 -14.52 -12.37
CA GLU A 273 -5.69 -14.46 -13.74
C GLU A 273 -4.32 -13.78 -13.78
N ASP A 274 -3.39 -14.35 -14.55
CA ASP A 274 -2.12 -13.69 -14.83
C ASP A 274 -2.36 -12.46 -15.72
N TRP A 275 -2.38 -11.27 -15.10
CA TRP A 275 -2.57 -10.00 -15.80
C TRP A 275 -1.54 -9.77 -16.91
N SER A 276 -0.34 -10.36 -16.80
CA SER A 276 0.73 -10.19 -17.78
C SER A 276 0.48 -10.94 -19.10
N MET A 277 -0.47 -11.89 -19.11
CA MET A 277 -0.92 -12.54 -20.35
C MET A 277 -1.81 -11.63 -21.21
N ARG A 278 -2.48 -10.65 -20.59
CA ARG A 278 -3.42 -9.74 -21.27
C ARG A 278 -2.85 -8.35 -21.49
N ARG A 279 -1.68 -8.04 -20.93
CA ARG A 279 -1.10 -6.70 -20.96
C ARG A 279 0.41 -6.74 -21.17
N THR A 280 0.85 -6.02 -22.19
CA THR A 280 2.27 -5.76 -22.43
C THR A 280 2.79 -4.75 -21.41
N VAL A 281 3.90 -5.08 -20.75
CA VAL A 281 4.61 -4.15 -19.87
C VAL A 281 5.33 -3.11 -20.73
N SER A 282 4.96 -1.85 -20.57
CA SER A 282 5.59 -0.75 -21.30
C SER A 282 7.08 -0.64 -20.91
N PRO A 283 8.01 -0.55 -21.88
CA PRO A 283 9.42 -0.25 -21.60
C PRO A 283 9.60 1.03 -20.77
N ALA A 284 8.72 2.02 -20.95
CA ALA A 284 8.75 3.26 -20.19
C ALA A 284 8.54 3.03 -18.68
N TRP A 285 7.74 2.04 -18.28
CA TRP A 285 7.54 1.74 -16.86
C TRP A 285 8.81 1.22 -16.20
N LEU A 286 9.55 0.35 -16.90
CA LEU A 286 10.78 -0.26 -16.39
C LEU A 286 11.97 0.69 -16.46
N TYR A 287 12.17 1.36 -17.60
CA TYR A 287 13.45 2.02 -17.90
C TYR A 287 13.43 3.54 -17.75
N PHE A 288 12.28 4.21 -17.83
CA PHE A 288 12.30 5.66 -17.81
C PHE A 288 12.53 6.18 -16.38
N PRO A 289 13.35 7.23 -16.24
CA PRO A 289 13.65 7.81 -14.93
C PRO A 289 12.42 8.44 -14.32
N VAL A 290 12.41 8.47 -12.99
CA VAL A 290 11.41 9.16 -12.23
C VAL A 290 11.63 10.68 -12.36
N ARG A 291 10.53 11.43 -12.48
CA ARG A 291 10.56 12.90 -12.42
C ARG A 291 9.81 13.37 -11.19
N HIS A 292 10.49 14.05 -10.30
CA HIS A 292 9.86 14.73 -9.16
C HIS A 292 9.34 16.08 -9.64
N GLN A 293 8.02 16.16 -9.83
CA GLN A 293 7.36 17.40 -10.30
C GLN A 293 7.01 18.37 -9.16
N HIS A 294 7.02 17.89 -7.91
CA HIS A 294 6.55 18.63 -6.73
C HIS A 294 7.54 18.45 -5.58
N PRO A 295 7.59 19.38 -4.62
CA PRO A 295 8.37 19.22 -3.39
C PRO A 295 8.04 17.91 -2.68
N ILE A 296 9.08 17.26 -2.14
CA ILE A 296 8.93 16.00 -1.40
C ILE A 296 8.69 16.21 0.10
N HIS A 297 9.00 17.40 0.63
CA HIS A 297 8.69 17.78 2.01
C HIS A 297 7.26 18.36 2.03
N LEU A 298 6.37 17.73 2.79
CA LEU A 298 4.92 17.94 2.73
C LEU A 298 4.31 18.37 4.07
N THR A 299 5.12 18.74 5.07
CA THR A 299 4.64 19.14 6.40
C THR A 299 3.64 20.31 6.34
N ASP A 300 3.99 21.41 5.68
CA ASP A 300 3.09 22.57 5.58
C ASP A 300 1.86 22.26 4.73
N TRP A 301 2.05 21.50 3.65
CA TRP A 301 0.95 21.03 2.81
C TRP A 301 -0.03 20.17 3.61
N TYR A 302 0.47 19.30 4.49
CA TYR A 302 -0.34 18.47 5.37
C TYR A 302 -1.21 19.33 6.29
N PHE A 303 -0.62 20.31 6.98
CA PHE A 303 -1.37 21.19 7.86
C PHE A 303 -2.39 22.05 7.11
N ALA A 304 -2.01 22.59 5.95
CA ALA A 304 -2.93 23.34 5.09
C ALA A 304 -4.14 22.50 4.68
N LYS A 305 -3.92 21.23 4.32
CA LYS A 305 -5.00 20.27 4.04
C LYS A 305 -5.81 19.96 5.29
N SER A 306 -5.21 19.61 6.41
CA SER A 306 -5.95 19.35 7.65
C SER A 306 -6.88 20.53 8.01
N ASN A 307 -6.39 21.77 7.93
CA ASN A 307 -7.16 22.98 8.21
C ASN A 307 -8.32 23.19 7.21
N GLN A 308 -8.08 22.99 5.92
CA GLN A 308 -9.12 23.08 4.89
C GLN A 308 -10.24 22.01 5.13
N LEU A 309 -9.90 20.82 5.64
CA LEU A 309 -10.90 19.78 5.96
C LEU A 309 -11.74 20.15 7.19
N GLN A 310 -11.09 20.70 8.21
CA GLN A 310 -11.77 21.22 9.41
C GLN A 310 -12.71 22.38 9.06
N LEU A 311 -12.28 23.29 8.19
CA LEU A 311 -13.13 24.39 7.69
C LEU A 311 -14.38 23.84 7.00
N LEU A 312 -14.20 22.85 6.12
CA LEU A 312 -15.32 22.20 5.44
C LEU A 312 -16.29 21.55 6.43
N LEU A 313 -15.78 20.84 7.45
CA LEU A 313 -16.60 20.26 8.51
C LEU A 313 -17.40 21.33 9.26
N SER A 314 -16.78 22.45 9.60
CA SER A 314 -17.46 23.58 10.24
C SER A 314 -18.58 24.14 9.36
N ILE A 315 -18.32 24.36 8.07
CA ILE A 315 -19.33 24.82 7.11
C ILE A 315 -20.50 23.83 7.03
N GLN A 316 -20.22 22.53 6.94
CA GLN A 316 -21.26 21.51 6.88
C GLN A 316 -22.12 21.47 8.15
N LYS A 317 -21.53 21.67 9.34
CA LYS A 317 -22.25 21.77 10.61
C LYS A 317 -23.13 23.01 10.68
N VAL A 318 -22.63 24.17 10.27
CA VAL A 318 -23.38 25.44 10.30
C VAL A 318 -24.55 25.41 9.31
N LEU A 319 -24.32 24.95 8.09
CA LEU A 319 -25.33 24.93 7.03
C LEU A 319 -26.24 23.69 7.06
N GLN A 320 -26.04 22.76 8.00
CA GLN A 320 -26.78 21.50 8.13
C GLN A 320 -26.92 20.72 6.80
N LEU A 321 -25.85 20.72 5.98
CA LEU A 321 -25.87 20.09 4.67
C LEU A 321 -26.03 18.57 4.78
N LYS A 322 -26.76 17.98 3.83
CA LYS A 322 -26.87 16.52 3.72
C LYS A 322 -25.49 15.89 3.56
N LYS A 323 -25.29 14.75 4.22
CA LYS A 323 -24.09 13.93 4.06
C LYS A 323 -23.96 13.46 2.61
N TRP A 324 -22.74 13.29 2.15
CA TRP A 324 -22.47 12.78 0.83
C TRP A 324 -22.75 11.28 0.77
N GLU A 325 -23.41 10.86 -0.30
CA GLU A 325 -23.78 9.47 -0.60
C GLU A 325 -22.80 8.80 -1.56
#